data_AF-A0A3A8EF08-F1
#
_entry.id   AF-A0A3A8EF08-F1
#
_cell.length_a   1.000
_cell.length_b   1.000
_cell.length_c   1.000
_cell.angle_alpha   90.00
_cell.angle_beta   90.00
_cell.angle_gamma   90.00
#
_symmetry.space_group_name_H-M   'P 1'
#
loop_
_entity.id
_entity.type
_entity.pdbx_description
1 polymer ?
#
loop_
_entity_poly.entity_id
_entity_poly.type
_entity_poly.pdbx_seq_one_letter_code
_entity_poly.pdbx_strand_id
1 'polypeptide(L)' 'MKVYKYLTGKDDVNFCARVTQALNDGYELYGSPTMTFNGTDVIVGQAIMKDIADASEMPEGLKNALDAL' A
#
# COMPACT_ATOMS: atom_id res chain seq x y z
N MET A 1 -0.43 -13.86 9.60
CA MET A 1 0.33 -13.72 8.32
C MET A 1 0.51 -12.24 8.00
N LYS A 2 1.47 -11.88 7.15
CA LYS A 2 1.73 -10.48 6.77
C LYS A 2 1.15 -10.17 5.41
N VAL A 3 0.28 -9.16 5.35
CA VAL A 3 -0.18 -8.55 4.10
C VAL A 3 0.73 -7.38 3.77
N TYR A 4 1.20 -7.33 2.53
CA TYR A 4 2.01 -6.24 2.00
C TYR A 4 1.27 -5.52 0.88
N LYS A 5 1.34 -4.20 0.86
CA LYS A 5 0.88 -3.38 -0.26
C LYS A 5 1.86 -2.24 -0.51
N TYR A 6 2.17 -2.02 -1.78
CA TYR A 6 2.97 -0.88 -2.22
C TYR A 6 2.07 0.17 -2.88
N LEU A 7 1.86 1.29 -2.19
CA LEU A 7 1.09 2.41 -2.75
C LEU A 7 2.02 3.27 -3.59
N THR A 8 1.59 3.63 -4.79
CA THR A 8 2.33 4.56 -5.66
C THR A 8 1.38 5.55 -6.33
N GLY A 9 1.88 6.74 -6.64
CA GLY A 9 1.16 7.77 -7.37
C GLY A 9 1.85 9.13 -7.32
N LYS A 10 1.17 10.15 -7.84
CA LYS A 10 1.62 11.53 -7.75
C LYS A 10 1.67 12.00 -6.30
N ASP A 11 2.65 12.85 -5.98
CA ASP A 11 2.71 13.56 -4.69
C ASP A 11 1.57 14.60 -4.62
N ASP A 12 0.39 14.15 -4.18
CA ASP A 12 -0.81 14.97 -4.06
C ASP A 12 -1.71 14.53 -2.89
N VAL A 13 -2.77 15.31 -2.65
CA VAL A 13 -3.74 15.03 -1.58
C VAL A 13 -4.46 13.68 -1.75
N ASN A 14 -4.59 13.18 -2.99
CA ASN A 14 -5.22 11.89 -3.25
C ASN A 14 -4.30 10.72 -2.84
N PHE A 15 -2.98 10.87 -3.00
CA PHE A 15 -2.02 9.92 -2.43
C PHE A 15 -2.08 9.94 -0.91
N CYS A 16 -2.05 11.12 -0.28
CA CYS A 16 -2.18 11.25 1.17
C CYS A 16 -3.46 10.57 1.69
N ALA A 17 -4.61 10.81 1.05
CA ALA A 17 -5.88 10.19 1.43
C ALA A 17 -5.86 8.66 1.36
N ARG A 18 -5.21 8.07 0.34
CA ARG A 18 -5.06 6.60 0.21
C ARG A 18 -4.18 6.01 1.31
N VAL A 19 -3.10 6.70 1.68
CA VAL A 19 -2.24 6.28 2.80
C VAL A 19 -3.02 6.38 4.11
N THR A 20 -3.69 7.50 4.37
CA THR A 20 -4.53 7.67 5.57
C THR A 20 -5.63 6.62 5.68
N GLN A 21 -6.32 6.30 4.58
CA GLN A 21 -7.33 5.24 4.59
C GLN A 21 -6.71 3.89 4.98
N ALA A 22 -5.56 3.53 4.40
CA ALA A 22 -4.91 2.27 4.73
C ALA A 22 -4.49 2.20 6.21
N LEU A 23 -3.99 3.31 6.77
CA LEU A 23 -3.67 3.40 8.19
C LEU A 23 -4.92 3.19 9.07
N ASN A 24 -6.04 3.80 8.70
CA ASN A 24 -7.32 3.60 9.40
C ASN A 24 -7.84 2.17 9.28
N ASP A 25 -7.53 1.47 8.19
CA ASP A 25 -7.85 0.05 7.98
C ASP A 25 -6.91 -0.89 8.76
N GLY A 26 -6.02 -0.34 9.59
CA GLY A 26 -5.10 -1.09 10.44
C GLY A 26 -3.81 -1.52 9.76
N TYR A 27 -3.45 -0.91 8.63
CA TYR A 27 -2.10 -1.06 8.09
C TYR A 27 -1.12 -0.15 8.83
N GLU A 28 0.14 -0.52 8.78
CA GLU A 28 1.27 0.22 9.34
C GLU A 28 2.24 0.61 8.22
N LEU A 29 2.92 1.75 8.39
CA LEU A 29 3.97 2.19 7.48
C LEU A 29 5.19 1.28 7.61
N TYR A 30 5.74 0.85 6.48
CA TYR A 30 7.02 0.14 6.45
C TYR A 30 8.11 1.04 5.88
N GLY A 31 8.97 1.55 6.76
CA GLY A 31 10.10 2.40 6.39
C GLY A 31 9.69 3.76 5.81
N SER A 32 10.69 4.46 5.26
CA SER A 32 10.51 5.76 4.62
C SER A 32 9.86 5.64 3.25
N PRO A 33 9.08 6.65 2.81
CA PRO A 33 8.59 6.71 1.44
C PRO A 33 9.75 6.83 0.45
N THR A 34 9.51 6.40 -0.79
CA THR A 34 10.39 6.65 -1.93
C THR A 34 9.80 7.78 -2.78
N MET A 35 10.67 8.56 -3.43
CA MET A 35 10.27 9.66 -4.29
C MET A 35 11.14 9.65 -5.55
N THR A 36 10.53 9.83 -6.71
CA THR A 36 11.22 9.98 -8.00
C THR A 36 10.50 11.00 -8.87
N PHE A 37 11.20 11.61 -9.84
CA PHE A 37 10.62 12.55 -10.79
C PHE A 37 10.52 11.89 -12.16
N ASN A 38 9.32 11.84 -12.75
CA ASN A 38 9.10 11.19 -14.05
C ASN A 38 9.26 12.13 -15.26
N GLY A 39 9.74 13.36 -15.04
CA GLY A 39 9.82 14.41 -16.08
C GLY A 39 8.64 15.40 -16.07
N THR A 40 7.56 15.10 -15.35
CA THR A 40 6.39 15.99 -15.21
C THR A 40 5.97 16.15 -13.75
N ASP A 41 5.88 15.05 -13.02
CA ASP A 41 5.41 14.99 -11.64
C ASP A 41 6.40 14.27 -10.74
N VAL A 42 6.36 14.61 -9.45
CA VAL A 42 6.96 13.79 -8.41
C VAL A 42 6.04 12.60 -8.15
N ILE A 43 6.60 11.40 -8.28
CA ILE A 43 5.95 10.14 -7.98
C ILE A 43 6.48 9.64 -6.65
N VAL A 44 5.56 9.38 -5.73
CA VAL A 44 5.81 8.88 -4.38
C VAL A 44 5.41 7.41 -4.28
N GLY A 45 6.16 6.65 -3.50
CA GLY A 45 5.88 5.27 -3.15
C GLY A 45 5.90 5.06 -1.65
N GLN A 46 4.91 4.38 -1.09
CA GLN A 46 4.86 4.02 0.33
C GLN A 46 4.53 2.53 0.48
N ALA A 47 5.44 1.79 1.10
CA ALA A 47 5.18 0.42 1.54
C ALA A 47 4.35 0.45 2.83
N ILE A 48 3.32 -0.41 2.88
CA ILE A 48 2.51 -0.62 4.07
C ILE A 48 2.34 -2.11 4.31
N MET A 49 2.22 -2.48 5.59
CA MET A 49 2.03 -3.86 6.00
C MET A 49 0.91 -3.97 7.02
N LYS A 50 0.24 -5.12 7.05
CA LYS A 50 -0.74 -5.44 8.08
C LYS A 50 -0.53 -6.87 8.55
N ASP A 51 -0.45 -7.06 9.85
CA ASP A 51 -0.51 -8.38 10.46
C ASP A 51 -1.98 -8.79 10.56
N ILE A 52 -2.34 -9.93 9.95
CA ILE A 52 -3.69 -10.50 10.00
C ILE A 52 -3.64 -11.89 10.63
N ALA A 53 -4.71 -12.27 11.32
CA ALA A 53 -4.81 -13.58 11.96
C ALA A 53 -5.30 -14.65 10.98
N ASP A 54 -6.21 -14.27 10.09
CA ASP A 54 -6.88 -15.18 9.15
C ASP A 54 -6.78 -14.68 7.70
N ALA A 55 -6.57 -15.61 6.75
CA ALA A 55 -6.49 -15.32 5.32
C ALA A 55 -7.78 -14.68 4.74
N SER A 56 -8.92 -14.84 5.39
CA SER A 56 -10.19 -14.19 5.05
C SER A 56 -10.16 -12.67 5.20
N GLU A 57 -9.22 -12.13 5.99
CA GLU A 57 -9.01 -10.67 6.13
C GLU A 57 -8.21 -10.06 4.98
N MET A 58 -7.66 -10.89 4.07
CA MET A 58 -6.93 -10.39 2.92
C MET A 58 -7.87 -9.75 1.89
N PRO A 59 -7.43 -8.68 1.21
CA PRO A 59 -8.13 -8.18 0.04
C PRO A 59 -8.27 -9.28 -1.03
N GLU A 60 -9.48 -9.44 -1.57
CA GLU A 60 -9.80 -10.51 -2.52
C GLU A 60 -8.86 -10.52 -3.74
N GLY A 61 -8.54 -9.35 -4.30
CA GLY A 61 -7.60 -9.24 -5.41
C GLY A 61 -6.18 -9.75 -5.08
N LEU A 62 -5.74 -9.61 -3.83
CA LEU A 62 -4.45 -10.14 -3.39
C LEU A 62 -4.52 -11.66 -3.21
N LYS A 63 -5.61 -12.17 -2.63
CA LYS A 63 -5.84 -13.61 -2.48
C LYS A 63 -5.81 -14.31 -3.84
N ASN A 64 -6.55 -13.78 -4.81
CA ASN A 64 -6.60 -14.33 -6.17
C ASN A 64 -5.23 -14.34 -6.86
N ALA A 65 -4.40 -13.32 -6.62
CA ALA A 65 -3.05 -13.25 -7.18
C ALA A 65 -2.10 -14.28 -6.53
N LEU A 66 -2.24 -14.54 -5.22
CA LEU A 66 -1.45 -15.55 -4.51
C LEU A 66 -1.84 -16.97 -4.94
N ASP A 67 -3.14 -17.25 -5.15
CA ASP A 67 -3.63 -18.56 -5.58
C ASP A 67 -3.17 -18.93 -7.02
N ALA A 68 -2.70 -17.96 -7.80
CA ALA A 68 -2.23 -18.13 -9.18
C ALA A 68 -0.70 -18.30 -9.33
N LEU A 69 0.05 -18.26 -8.22
CA LEU A 69 1.51 -18.50 -8.20
C LEU A 69 1.85 -19.99 -8.13
#